data_AF-K0K596-F1
#
_entry.id   AF-K0K596-F1
#
_cell.length_a   1.000
_cell.length_b   1.000
_cell.length_c   1.000
_cell.angle_alpha   90.00
_cell.angle_beta   90.00
_cell.angle_gamma   90.00
#
_symmetry.space_group_name_H-M   'P 1'
#
loop_
_entity.id
_entity.type
_entity.pdbx_description
1 polymer ?
#
loop_
_entity_poly.entity_id
_entity_poly.type
_entity_poly.pdbx_seq_one_letter_code
_entity_poly.pdbx_strand_id
1 'polypeptide(L)'
;MRVDTEHLGGAHVDRPDDLAPGEFLTGGEAWVRYRRGLVDGRDFGVAGVDHARGPAEISGNVVRDLAALGKRETLNWDEWGRMTAAYEGTTGPDYDLLVDEVAEACARDEPAALLRLSARDELACPIR
;
A
#
# COMPACT_ATOMS: atom_id res chain seq x y z
N MET A 1 12.96 20.94 -7.53
CA MET A 1 12.96 20.02 -6.37
C MET A 1 14.29 20.17 -5.63
N ARG A 2 14.29 20.16 -4.28
CA ARG A 2 15.53 20.05 -3.48
C ARG A 2 15.71 18.57 -3.14
N VAL A 3 16.85 18.01 -3.50
CA VAL A 3 17.22 16.62 -3.20
C VAL A 3 18.19 16.62 -2.03
N ASP A 4 17.95 15.78 -1.03
CA ASP A 4 18.90 15.62 0.07
C ASP A 4 20.21 14.99 -0.43
N THR A 5 21.34 15.41 0.15
CA THR A 5 22.67 15.08 -0.39
C THR A 5 22.96 13.58 -0.46
N GLU A 6 22.31 12.79 0.39
CA GLU A 6 22.42 11.32 0.41
C GLU A 6 21.86 10.66 -0.86
N HIS A 7 21.01 11.36 -1.62
CA HIS A 7 20.39 10.87 -2.86
C HIS A 7 21.05 11.45 -4.14
N LEU A 8 22.14 12.22 -4.00
CA LEU A 8 22.88 12.75 -5.14
C LEU A 8 23.57 11.63 -5.92
N GLY A 9 23.41 11.63 -7.26
CA GLY A 9 23.98 10.62 -8.15
C GLY A 9 23.12 9.35 -8.31
N GLY A 10 21.98 9.26 -7.61
CA GLY A 10 20.97 8.24 -7.87
C GLY A 10 20.21 8.49 -9.18
N ALA A 11 19.58 7.42 -9.70
CA ALA A 11 18.63 7.54 -10.80
C ALA A 11 17.31 8.13 -10.28
N HIS A 12 16.77 9.11 -10.99
CA HIS A 12 15.50 9.75 -10.68
C HIS A 12 14.62 9.75 -11.92
N VAL A 13 13.31 9.77 -11.73
CA VAL A 13 12.34 10.05 -12.80
C VAL A 13 12.55 11.46 -13.35
N ASP A 14 12.19 11.67 -14.62
CA ASP A 14 12.46 12.93 -15.34
C ASP A 14 11.67 14.11 -14.77
N ARG A 15 10.40 13.87 -14.38
CA ARG A 15 9.47 14.87 -13.85
C ARG A 15 8.93 14.44 -12.49
N PRO A 16 9.74 14.51 -11.43
CA PRO A 16 9.33 14.08 -10.09
C PRO A 16 8.30 15.00 -9.43
N ASP A 17 8.10 16.20 -9.96
CA ASP A 17 7.02 17.11 -9.64
C ASP A 17 5.70 16.81 -10.39
N ASP A 18 5.74 15.94 -11.41
CA ASP A 18 4.64 15.64 -12.32
C ASP A 18 4.78 14.22 -12.89
N LEU A 19 4.60 13.22 -12.02
CA LEU A 19 4.73 11.81 -12.39
C LEU A 19 3.64 11.41 -13.38
N ALA A 20 4.03 10.79 -14.49
CA ALA A 20 3.11 10.22 -15.45
C ALA A 20 2.39 8.99 -14.85
N PRO A 21 1.18 8.65 -15.36
CA PRO A 21 0.49 7.44 -14.96
C PRO A 21 1.39 6.20 -15.09
N GLY A 22 1.52 5.44 -14.01
CA GLY A 22 2.36 4.24 -13.94
C GLY A 22 3.82 4.47 -13.51
N GLU A 23 4.28 5.72 -13.39
CA GLU A 23 5.57 6.03 -12.73
C GLU A 23 5.45 5.99 -11.20
N PHE A 24 4.25 6.26 -10.68
CA PHE A 24 3.85 5.96 -9.32
C PHE A 24 2.82 4.83 -9.34
N LEU A 25 2.99 3.84 -8.47
CA LEU A 25 2.02 2.78 -8.27
C LEU A 25 1.28 3.02 -6.96
N THR A 26 -0.05 2.98 -7.02
CA THR A 26 -0.85 2.85 -5.79
C THR A 26 -0.58 1.50 -5.12
N GLY A 27 -0.97 1.34 -3.85
CA GLY A 27 -0.87 0.06 -3.15
C GLY A 27 -1.62 -1.03 -3.91
N GLY A 28 -2.84 -0.75 -4.36
CA GLY A 28 -3.65 -1.68 -5.17
C GLY A 28 -2.98 -2.08 -6.48
N GLU A 29 -2.40 -1.12 -7.18
CA GLU A 29 -1.66 -1.33 -8.43
C GLU A 29 -0.39 -2.16 -8.25
N ALA A 30 0.36 -1.93 -7.17
CA ALA A 30 1.53 -2.72 -6.81
C ALA A 30 1.12 -4.15 -6.43
N TRP A 31 0.06 -4.30 -5.63
CA TRP A 31 -0.47 -5.59 -5.19
C TRP A 31 -0.89 -6.46 -6.37
N VAL A 32 -1.71 -5.93 -7.28
CA VAL A 32 -2.17 -6.69 -8.46
C VAL A 32 -1.01 -7.12 -9.35
N ARG A 33 0.00 -6.26 -9.56
CA ARG A 33 1.21 -6.63 -10.32
C ARG A 33 2.01 -7.72 -9.61
N TYR A 34 2.19 -7.61 -8.31
CA TYR A 34 2.89 -8.62 -7.50
C TYR A 34 2.17 -9.98 -7.56
N ARG A 35 0.85 -10.01 -7.35
CA ARG A 35 0.03 -11.23 -7.41
C ARG A 35 0.06 -11.91 -8.79
N ARG A 36 0.30 -11.14 -9.86
CA ARG A 36 0.46 -11.65 -11.23
C ARG A 36 1.90 -12.03 -11.59
N GLY A 37 2.86 -11.86 -10.68
CA GLY A 37 4.28 -12.13 -10.93
C GLY A 37 4.93 -11.13 -11.91
N LEU A 38 4.36 -9.93 -12.07
CA LEU A 38 4.87 -8.89 -12.97
C LEU A 38 5.97 -8.03 -12.33
N VAL A 39 6.06 -8.05 -10.99
CA VAL A 39 7.06 -7.32 -10.20
C VAL A 39 7.52 -8.22 -9.05
N ASP A 40 8.75 -8.01 -8.57
CA ASP A 40 9.23 -8.66 -7.36
C ASP A 40 8.73 -7.88 -6.15
N GLY A 41 8.09 -8.55 -5.18
CA GLY A 41 7.64 -7.90 -3.95
C GLY A 41 8.79 -7.26 -3.19
N ARG A 42 10.01 -7.79 -3.33
CA ARG A 42 11.22 -7.25 -2.71
C ARG A 42 11.57 -5.87 -3.21
N ASP A 43 11.03 -5.39 -4.32
CA ASP A 43 11.32 -4.03 -4.83
C ASP A 43 10.55 -2.94 -4.05
N PHE A 44 9.52 -3.32 -3.28
CA PHE A 44 8.66 -2.40 -2.53
C PHE A 44 9.06 -2.35 -1.05
N GLY A 45 9.32 -1.15 -0.54
CA GLY A 45 9.66 -0.94 0.87
C GLY A 45 10.36 0.37 1.14
N VAL A 46 10.66 0.63 2.40
CA VAL A 46 11.46 1.79 2.82
C VAL A 46 12.94 1.42 2.79
N ALA A 47 13.76 2.24 2.15
CA ALA A 47 15.21 2.02 2.09
C ALA A 47 15.81 2.05 3.50
N GLY A 48 16.59 1.02 3.85
CA GLY A 48 17.23 0.90 5.17
C GLY A 48 16.31 0.40 6.30
N VAL A 49 15.07 -0.01 6.01
CA VAL A 49 14.11 -0.51 7.00
C VAL A 49 13.67 -1.92 6.60
N ASP A 50 14.42 -2.94 7.03
CA ASP A 50 14.24 -4.32 6.56
C ASP A 50 12.87 -4.92 6.85
N HIS A 51 12.21 -4.53 7.95
CA HIS A 51 10.89 -5.03 8.32
C HIS A 51 9.75 -4.37 7.54
N ALA A 52 9.97 -3.20 6.92
CA ALA A 52 8.99 -2.46 6.14
C ALA A 52 9.25 -2.65 4.63
N ARG A 53 9.24 -3.91 4.19
CA ARG A 53 9.53 -4.31 2.80
C ARG A 53 8.69 -5.53 2.41
N GLY A 54 8.53 -5.75 1.12
CA GLY A 54 7.96 -6.97 0.58
C GLY A 54 6.44 -6.95 0.46
N PRO A 55 5.83 -8.14 0.25
CA PRO A 55 4.39 -8.29 0.08
C PRO A 55 3.56 -7.73 1.23
N ALA A 56 4.05 -7.83 2.46
CA ALA A 56 3.41 -7.26 3.64
C ALA A 56 3.30 -5.73 3.52
N GLU A 57 4.38 -5.05 3.12
CA GLU A 57 4.35 -3.61 2.88
C GLU A 57 3.40 -3.22 1.74
N ILE A 58 3.38 -3.98 0.65
CA ILE A 58 2.45 -3.74 -0.46
C ILE A 58 1.00 -3.85 0.05
N SER A 59 0.66 -4.94 0.74
CA SER A 59 -0.68 -5.12 1.31
C SER A 59 -1.06 -4.04 2.32
N GLY A 60 -0.10 -3.59 3.14
CA GLY A 60 -0.30 -2.48 4.07
C GLY A 60 -0.65 -1.17 3.34
N ASN A 61 0.01 -0.87 2.22
CA ASN A 61 -0.32 0.31 1.41
C ASN A 61 -1.70 0.19 0.74
N VAL A 62 -2.16 -1.01 0.35
CA VAL A 62 -3.54 -1.22 -0.11
C VAL A 62 -4.56 -0.84 0.98
N VAL A 63 -4.28 -1.22 2.23
CA VAL A 63 -5.14 -0.87 3.38
C VAL A 63 -5.10 0.64 3.68
N ARG A 64 -3.93 1.28 3.54
CA ARG A 64 -3.77 2.74 3.68
C ARG A 64 -4.52 3.50 2.58
N ASP A 65 -4.47 3.03 1.34
CA ASP A 65 -5.23 3.59 0.22
C ASP A 65 -6.74 3.56 0.50
N LEU A 66 -7.25 2.43 1.02
CA LEU A 66 -8.65 2.30 1.44
C LEU A 66 -9.02 3.34 2.49
N ALA A 67 -8.18 3.54 3.50
CA ALA A 67 -8.41 4.54 4.55
C ALA A 67 -8.39 5.97 3.98
N ALA A 68 -7.45 6.28 3.08
CA ALA A 68 -7.33 7.58 2.42
C ALA A 68 -8.55 7.89 1.53
N LEU A 69 -9.00 6.93 0.73
CA LEU A 69 -10.22 7.07 -0.08
C LEU A 69 -11.47 7.21 0.82
N GLY A 70 -11.48 6.49 1.96
CA GLY A 70 -12.47 6.64 3.03
C GLY A 70 -12.35 7.91 3.88
N LYS A 71 -11.47 8.86 3.49
CA LYS A 71 -11.26 10.16 4.15
C LYS A 71 -10.83 10.06 5.62
N ARG A 72 -10.03 9.04 5.95
CA ARG A 72 -9.39 8.90 7.26
C ARG A 72 -8.00 9.53 7.25
N GLU A 73 -7.69 10.28 8.29
CA GLU A 73 -6.33 10.78 8.54
C GLU A 73 -5.55 9.76 9.36
N THR A 74 -4.36 9.38 8.89
CA THR A 74 -3.47 8.39 9.52
C THR A 74 -2.05 8.92 9.62
N LEU A 75 -1.26 8.42 10.58
CA LEU A 75 0.18 8.68 10.60
C LEU A 75 0.92 7.77 9.62
N ASN A 76 2.08 8.22 9.15
CA ASN A 76 2.89 7.50 8.14
C ASN A 76 3.30 6.09 8.55
N TRP A 77 3.36 5.80 9.86
CA TRP A 77 3.78 4.51 10.41
C TRP A 77 2.64 3.80 11.16
N ASP A 78 1.41 4.27 11.03
CA ASP A 78 0.28 3.59 11.67
C ASP A 78 0.08 2.21 11.03
N GLU A 79 -0.12 1.23 11.90
CA GLU A 79 -0.55 -0.12 11.56
C GLU A 79 -1.89 -0.38 12.26
N TRP A 80 -2.80 -1.05 11.55
CA TRP A 80 -4.10 -1.43 12.10
C TRP A 80 -4.64 -2.68 11.40
N GLY A 81 -5.77 -3.17 11.90
CA GLY A 81 -6.39 -4.40 11.41
C GLY A 81 -5.37 -5.55 11.45
N ARG A 82 -5.09 -6.14 10.28
CA ARG A 82 -4.12 -7.24 10.14
C ARG A 82 -2.73 -6.85 9.63
N MET A 83 -2.40 -5.57 9.53
CA MET A 83 -1.11 -5.12 9.00
C MET A 83 0.09 -5.70 9.78
N THR A 84 0.07 -5.63 11.12
CA THR A 84 1.13 -6.22 11.96
C THR A 84 1.27 -7.72 11.74
N ALA A 85 0.15 -8.45 11.68
CA ALA A 85 0.15 -9.88 11.37
C ALA A 85 0.71 -10.17 9.97
N ALA A 86 0.50 -9.27 9.00
CA ALA A 86 1.08 -9.38 7.67
C ALA A 86 2.61 -9.22 7.71
N TYR A 87 3.12 -8.21 8.43
CA TYR A 87 4.56 -8.02 8.62
C TYR A 87 5.21 -9.18 9.39
N GLU A 88 4.51 -9.79 10.34
CA GLU A 88 4.97 -10.97 11.07
C GLU A 88 4.86 -12.28 10.27
N GLY A 89 4.28 -12.25 9.06
CA GLY A 89 4.06 -13.43 8.23
C GLY A 89 3.04 -14.42 8.80
N THR A 90 2.12 -13.93 9.64
CA THR A 90 1.08 -14.75 10.30
C THR A 90 -0.29 -14.61 9.66
N THR A 91 -0.40 -13.87 8.55
CA THR A 91 -1.57 -13.89 7.67
C THR A 91 -1.53 -15.07 6.70
N GLY A 92 -2.62 -15.30 5.98
CA GLY A 92 -2.74 -16.43 5.05
C GLY A 92 -3.55 -16.07 3.81
N PRO A 93 -3.84 -17.06 2.95
CA PRO A 93 -4.50 -16.83 1.66
C PRO A 93 -5.83 -16.08 1.73
N ASP A 94 -6.59 -16.26 2.82
CA ASP A 94 -7.85 -15.53 3.02
C ASP A 94 -7.62 -14.02 3.16
N TYR A 95 -6.50 -13.61 3.76
CA TYR A 95 -6.12 -12.20 3.83
C TYR A 95 -5.68 -11.68 2.46
N ASP A 96 -4.91 -12.47 1.70
CA ASP A 96 -4.54 -12.08 0.33
C ASP A 96 -5.78 -11.84 -0.53
N LEU A 97 -6.80 -12.71 -0.43
CA LEU A 97 -8.07 -12.56 -1.16
C LEU A 97 -8.85 -11.31 -0.71
N LEU A 98 -8.78 -10.97 0.58
CA LEU A 98 -9.37 -9.73 1.07
C LEU A 98 -8.64 -8.51 0.50
N VAL A 99 -7.31 -8.55 0.44
CA VAL A 99 -6.50 -7.48 -0.16
C VAL A 99 -6.76 -7.37 -1.67
N ASP A 100 -7.00 -8.49 -2.37
CA ASP A 100 -7.46 -8.49 -3.76
C ASP A 100 -8.81 -7.75 -3.91
N GLU A 101 -9.77 -7.95 -3.00
CA GLU A 101 -11.05 -7.24 -3.00
C GLU A 101 -10.87 -5.73 -2.74
N VAL A 102 -9.99 -5.36 -1.80
CA VAL A 102 -9.70 -3.95 -1.49
C VAL A 102 -9.03 -3.26 -2.68
N ALA A 103 -8.04 -3.90 -3.31
CA ALA A 103 -7.36 -3.34 -4.48
C ALA A 103 -8.36 -3.06 -5.62
N GLU A 104 -9.29 -3.98 -5.88
CA GLU A 104 -10.35 -3.80 -6.89
C GLU A 104 -11.31 -2.66 -6.52
N ALA A 105 -11.74 -2.58 -5.26
CA ALA A 105 -12.62 -1.51 -4.79
C ALA A 105 -11.97 -0.11 -4.90
N CYS A 106 -10.70 -0.01 -4.52
CA CYS A 106 -9.91 1.23 -4.66
C CYS A 106 -9.73 1.62 -6.14
N ALA A 107 -9.44 0.65 -7.03
CA ALA A 107 -9.28 0.92 -8.46
C ALA A 107 -10.57 1.41 -9.13
N ARG A 108 -11.74 0.97 -8.65
CA ARG A 108 -13.05 1.39 -9.15
C ARG A 108 -13.57 2.67 -8.51
N ASP A 109 -12.95 3.14 -7.43
CA ASP A 109 -13.43 4.22 -6.58
C ASP A 109 -14.92 4.07 -6.23
N GLU A 110 -15.33 2.85 -5.87
CA GLU A 110 -16.75 2.51 -5.64
C GLU A 110 -17.15 2.79 -4.17
N PRO A 111 -17.92 3.85 -3.87
CA PRO A 111 -18.08 4.33 -2.49
C PRO A 111 -18.73 3.31 -1.55
N ALA A 112 -19.67 2.50 -2.06
CA ALA A 112 -20.35 1.48 -1.27
C ALA A 112 -19.41 0.33 -0.88
N ALA A 113 -18.54 -0.09 -1.80
CA ALA A 113 -17.55 -1.12 -1.54
C ALA A 113 -16.49 -0.63 -0.56
N LEU A 114 -15.98 0.59 -0.75
CA LEU A 114 -15.02 1.23 0.15
C LEU A 114 -15.58 1.31 1.58
N LEU A 115 -16.80 1.82 1.75
CA LEU A 115 -17.43 1.91 3.07
C LEU A 115 -17.60 0.55 3.75
N ARG A 116 -18.04 -0.47 2.99
CA ARG A 116 -18.22 -1.83 3.50
C ARG A 116 -16.88 -2.43 3.95
N LEU A 117 -15.83 -2.27 3.15
CA LEU A 117 -14.51 -2.83 3.43
C LEU A 117 -13.82 -2.12 4.59
N SER A 118 -13.90 -0.79 4.67
CA SER A 118 -13.34 -0.01 5.79
C SER A 118 -13.97 -0.34 7.15
N ALA A 119 -15.16 -0.96 7.16
CA ALA A 119 -15.84 -1.37 8.38
C ALA A 119 -15.47 -2.80 8.84
N ARG A 120 -14.64 -3.54 8.11
CA ARG A 120 -14.20 -4.88 8.53
C ARG A 120 -13.07 -4.79 9.55
N ASP A 121 -13.13 -5.59 10.62
CA ASP A 121 -12.14 -5.57 11.69
C ASP A 121 -10.70 -5.83 11.20
N GLU A 122 -10.55 -6.58 10.11
CA GLU A 122 -9.25 -6.86 9.48
C GLU A 122 -8.62 -5.63 8.80
N LEU A 123 -9.41 -4.58 8.54
CA LEU A 123 -9.06 -3.40 7.74
C LEU A 123 -9.37 -2.06 8.44
N ALA A 124 -10.13 -2.09 9.53
CA ALA A 124 -10.70 -0.90 10.14
C ALA A 124 -9.61 -0.01 10.76
N CYS A 125 -9.50 1.22 10.25
CA CYS A 125 -8.66 2.25 10.83
C CYS A 125 -9.28 2.72 12.17
N PRO A 126 -8.52 2.78 13.27
CA PRO A 126 -9.00 3.28 14.55
C PRO A 126 -9.50 4.73 14.44
N ILE A 127 -10.57 5.05 15.18
CA ILE A 127 -11.04 6.43 15.34
C ILE A 127 -10.23 7.05 16.47
N ARG A 128 -9.51 8.14 16.17
CA ARG A 128 -8.81 8.94 17.18
C ARG A 128 -9.66 10.11 17.65
#